data_AF-A0A947ERB6-F1
#
_entry.id   AF-A0A947ERB6-F1
#
_cell.length_a   1.000
_cell.length_b   1.000
_cell.length_c   1.000
_cell.angle_alpha   90.00
_cell.angle_beta   90.00
_cell.angle_gamma   90.00
#
_symmetry.space_group_name_H-M   'P 1'
#
loop_
_entity.id
_entity.type
_entity.pdbx_description
1 polymer ?
#
loop_
_entity_poly.entity_id
_entity_poly.type
_entity_poly.pdbx_seq_one_letter_code
_entity_poly.pdbx_strand_id
1 'polypeptide(L)'
;MRVLCLFCCLFLLLSCDWLATPESKTQKLVEDELRSLDWNDVDQYPLFEGCDETASKPEQRTCFENTLLQNLAMHMEDFNFRAEQDIQTTVYIDFLVEKTGELRVVEMENDAVLREQLPEFREIIIRSLRSLPKPAPALKRGVPVRSRFRLPLELTTN
;
A
#
# COMPACT_ATOMS: atom_id res chain seq x y z
N MET A 1 -6.34 -67.53 -27.15
CA MET A 1 -5.34 -66.83 -26.31
C MET A 1 -5.12 -65.36 -26.69
N ARG A 2 -5.22 -64.94 -27.96
CA ARG A 2 -5.06 -63.52 -28.35
C ARG A 2 -6.24 -62.60 -27.93
N VAL A 3 -7.47 -63.10 -27.96
CA VAL A 3 -8.68 -62.32 -27.63
C VAL A 3 -8.88 -62.12 -26.12
N LEU A 4 -8.38 -63.06 -25.30
CA LEU A 4 -8.47 -63.00 -23.83
C LEU A 4 -7.54 -61.92 -23.24
N CYS A 5 -6.35 -61.73 -23.83
CA CYS A 5 -5.45 -60.63 -23.46
C CYS A 5 -5.99 -59.25 -23.85
N LEU A 6 -6.70 -59.16 -24.98
CA LEU A 6 -7.32 -57.91 -25.43
C LEU A 6 -8.45 -57.45 -24.49
N PHE A 7 -9.21 -58.38 -23.93
CA PHE A 7 -10.28 -58.09 -22.96
C PHE A 7 -9.72 -57.70 -21.57
N CYS A 8 -8.58 -58.26 -21.17
CA CYS A 8 -7.90 -57.92 -19.92
C CYS A 8 -7.24 -56.53 -19.98
N CYS A 9 -6.66 -56.14 -21.12
CA CYS A 9 -6.15 -54.78 -21.33
C CYS A 9 -7.26 -53.72 -21.36
N LEU A 10 -8.48 -54.07 -21.78
CA LEU A 10 -9.63 -53.15 -21.78
C LEU A 10 -10.13 -52.84 -20.36
N PHE A 11 -9.99 -53.79 -19.43
CA PHE A 11 -10.40 -53.62 -18.03
C PHE A 11 -9.40 -52.78 -17.21
N LEU A 12 -8.12 -52.78 -17.58
CA LEU A 12 -7.07 -51.98 -16.94
C LEU A 12 -7.10 -50.49 -17.33
N LEU A 13 -7.86 -50.12 -18.36
CA LEU A 13 -8.02 -48.73 -18.79
C LEU A 13 -9.25 -48.03 -18.18
N LEU A 14 -10.11 -48.75 -17.46
CA LEU A 14 -11.31 -48.20 -16.81
C LEU A 14 -11.10 -47.81 -15.33
N SER A 15 -9.90 -48.01 -14.78
CA SER A 15 -9.63 -47.78 -13.35
C SER A 15 -9.06 -46.39 -13.02
N CYS A 16 -8.86 -45.51 -14.01
CA CYS A 16 -8.18 -44.22 -13.80
C CYS A 16 -9.08 -43.06 -13.32
N ASP A 17 -10.40 -43.22 -13.22
CA ASP A 17 -11.29 -42.08 -12.89
C ASP A 17 -11.74 -42.00 -11.41
N TRP A 18 -11.30 -42.92 -10.52
CA TRP A 18 -11.80 -42.99 -9.13
C TRP A 18 -10.81 -42.49 -8.06
N LEU A 19 -9.84 -41.65 -8.42
CA LEU A 19 -8.92 -41.07 -7.42
C LEU A 19 -8.92 -39.53 -7.46
N ALA A 20 -10.10 -38.93 -7.41
CA ALA A 20 -10.22 -37.54 -6.98
C ALA A 20 -9.96 -37.48 -5.46
N THR A 21 -8.69 -37.39 -5.08
CA THR A 21 -8.23 -37.38 -3.69
C THR A 21 -8.74 -36.16 -2.93
N PRO A 22 -9.10 -36.29 -1.64
CA PRO A 22 -9.55 -35.18 -0.80
C PRO A 22 -8.52 -34.04 -0.71
N GLU A 23 -7.24 -34.36 -0.88
CA GLU A 23 -6.14 -33.38 -0.95
C GLU A 23 -6.35 -32.34 -2.05
N SER A 24 -6.88 -32.74 -3.21
CA SER A 24 -7.14 -31.80 -4.32
C SER A 24 -8.27 -30.80 -4.01
N LYS A 25 -9.26 -31.20 -3.20
CA LYS A 25 -10.32 -30.31 -2.74
C LYS A 25 -9.81 -29.34 -1.68
N THR A 26 -9.03 -29.83 -0.72
CA THR A 26 -8.40 -28.98 0.31
C THR A 26 -7.45 -27.96 -0.32
N GLN A 27 -6.63 -28.37 -1.29
CA GLN A 27 -5.75 -27.45 -2.02
C GLN A 27 -6.53 -26.39 -2.79
N LYS A 28 -7.62 -26.77 -3.48
CA LYS A 28 -8.49 -25.79 -4.16
C LYS A 28 -9.12 -24.79 -3.20
N LEU A 29 -9.61 -25.24 -2.05
CA LEU A 29 -10.18 -24.36 -1.02
C LEU A 29 -9.14 -23.37 -0.47
N VAL A 30 -7.90 -23.83 -0.22
CA VAL A 30 -6.80 -22.97 0.25
C VAL A 30 -6.38 -21.97 -0.83
N GLU A 31 -6.28 -22.38 -2.09
CA GLU A 31 -5.94 -21.51 -3.23
C GLU A 31 -7.02 -20.44 -3.46
N ASP A 32 -8.30 -20.83 -3.37
CA ASP A 32 -9.44 -19.91 -3.53
C ASP A 32 -9.49 -18.90 -2.37
N GLU A 33 -9.20 -19.33 -1.13
CA GLU A 33 -9.02 -18.40 0.00
C GLU A 33 -7.86 -17.43 -0.25
N LEU A 34 -6.68 -17.92 -0.65
CA LEU A 34 -5.50 -17.08 -0.93
C LEU A 34 -5.74 -16.06 -2.05
N ARG A 35 -6.55 -16.40 -3.06
CA ARG A 35 -6.93 -15.48 -4.14
C ARG A 35 -7.97 -14.44 -3.72
N SER A 36 -8.81 -14.74 -2.74
CA SER A 36 -9.80 -13.80 -2.19
C SER A 36 -9.22 -12.80 -1.19
N LEU A 37 -7.95 -12.96 -0.79
CA LEU A 37 -7.25 -12.00 0.05
C LEU A 37 -6.84 -10.78 -0.78
N ASP A 38 -7.45 -9.64 -0.51
CA ASP A 38 -6.91 -8.36 -0.96
C ASP A 38 -5.58 -8.11 -0.23
N TRP A 39 -4.48 -8.17 -0.98
CA TRP A 39 -3.14 -7.98 -0.45
C TRP A 39 -2.87 -6.52 -0.05
N ASN A 40 -3.67 -5.56 -0.56
CA ASN A 40 -3.59 -4.15 -0.22
C ASN A 40 -4.51 -3.73 0.95
N ASP A 41 -5.52 -4.53 1.29
CA ASP A 41 -6.37 -4.21 2.45
C ASP A 41 -5.66 -4.53 3.77
N VAL A 42 -5.78 -3.59 4.72
CA VAL A 42 -5.24 -3.69 6.08
C VAL A 42 -6.38 -3.68 7.07
N ASP A 43 -6.19 -4.32 8.23
CA ASP A 43 -7.23 -4.37 9.26
C ASP A 43 -7.30 -3.06 10.04
N GLN A 44 -6.15 -2.43 10.26
CA GLN A 44 -6.03 -1.10 10.84
C GLN A 44 -5.04 -0.27 10.02
N TYR A 45 -5.41 0.98 9.75
CA TYR A 45 -4.53 1.93 9.09
C TYR A 45 -3.48 2.46 10.06
N PRO A 46 -2.38 3.06 9.57
CA PRO A 46 -1.45 3.79 10.43
C PRO A 46 -2.19 4.92 11.15
N LEU A 47 -1.84 5.18 12.40
CA LEU A 47 -2.53 6.18 13.22
C LEU A 47 -1.51 7.07 13.93
N PHE A 48 -1.75 8.38 13.93
CA PHE A 48 -1.05 9.30 14.83
C PHE A 48 -1.77 9.34 16.19
N GLU A 49 -1.12 9.85 17.24
CA GLU A 49 -1.68 9.90 18.60
C GLU A 49 -3.03 10.63 18.71
N GLY A 50 -3.35 11.53 17.77
CA GLY A 50 -4.62 12.26 17.73
C GLY A 50 -5.77 11.54 16.99
N CYS A 51 -5.54 10.37 16.42
CA CYS A 51 -6.55 9.62 15.68
C CYS A 51 -7.24 8.57 16.57
N ASP A 52 -8.55 8.41 16.42
CA ASP A 52 -9.32 7.39 17.15
C ASP A 52 -9.07 5.99 16.57
N GLU A 53 -8.47 5.12 17.38
CA GLU A 53 -8.20 3.72 17.04
C GLU A 53 -9.46 2.84 16.96
N THR A 54 -10.57 3.28 17.57
CA THR A 54 -11.85 2.56 17.56
C THR A 54 -12.76 2.96 16.41
N ALA A 55 -12.40 4.03 15.68
CA ALA A 55 -13.12 4.50 14.51
C ALA A 55 -13.09 3.48 13.36
N SER A 56 -13.96 3.67 12.37
CA SER A 56 -14.01 2.78 11.22
C SER A 56 -12.74 2.90 10.35
N LYS A 57 -12.37 1.84 9.62
CA LYS A 57 -11.23 1.84 8.68
C LYS A 57 -11.15 3.10 7.77
N PRO A 58 -12.23 3.57 7.12
CA PRO A 58 -12.16 4.77 6.29
C PRO A 58 -11.90 6.05 7.09
N GLU A 59 -12.43 6.15 8.32
CA GLU A 59 -12.19 7.30 9.21
C GLU A 59 -10.74 7.30 9.70
N GLN A 60 -10.21 6.13 10.09
CA GLN A 60 -8.80 5.97 10.44
C GLN A 60 -7.88 6.42 9.30
N ARG A 61 -8.16 5.94 8.08
CA ARG A 61 -7.43 6.33 6.88
C ARG A 61 -7.47 7.85 6.67
N THR A 62 -8.67 8.43 6.70
CA THR A 62 -8.86 9.87 6.51
C THR A 62 -8.12 10.68 7.58
N CYS A 63 -8.18 10.24 8.84
CA CYS A 63 -7.47 10.90 9.93
C CYS A 63 -5.97 10.90 9.71
N PHE A 64 -5.40 9.76 9.33
CA PHE A 64 -3.98 9.64 9.01
C PHE A 64 -3.56 10.54 7.85
N GLU A 65 -4.29 10.48 6.73
CA GLU A 65 -3.99 11.26 5.53
C GLU A 65 -4.04 12.76 5.82
N ASN A 66 -5.10 13.23 6.50
CA ASN A 66 -5.25 14.64 6.89
C ASN A 66 -4.16 15.09 7.86
N THR A 67 -3.86 14.28 8.88
CA THR A 67 -2.83 14.62 9.87
C THR A 67 -1.46 14.72 9.20
N LEU A 68 -1.13 13.80 8.28
CA LEU A 68 0.13 13.85 7.54
C LEU A 68 0.21 15.10 6.65
N LEU A 69 -0.84 15.40 5.90
CA LEU A 69 -0.89 16.58 5.03
C LEU A 69 -0.78 17.89 5.83
N GLN A 70 -1.51 18.00 6.95
CA GLN A 70 -1.44 19.17 7.83
C GLN A 70 -0.03 19.38 8.40
N ASN A 71 0.59 18.30 8.87
CA ASN A 71 1.95 18.38 9.39
C ASN A 71 2.97 18.77 8.31
N LEU A 72 2.83 18.24 7.10
CA LEU A 72 3.67 18.63 5.97
C LEU A 72 3.45 20.10 5.60
N ALA A 73 2.20 20.57 5.56
CA ALA A 73 1.87 21.97 5.27
C ALA A 73 2.48 22.92 6.31
N MET A 74 2.34 22.62 7.61
CA MET A 74 2.97 23.43 8.68
C MET A 74 4.48 23.51 8.53
N HIS A 75 5.14 22.38 8.23
CA HIS A 75 6.58 22.41 7.99
C HIS A 75 6.95 23.16 6.71
N MET A 76 6.06 23.23 5.72
CA MET A 76 6.28 23.95 4.46
C MET A 76 6.15 25.46 4.60
N GLU A 77 5.30 25.95 5.49
CA GLU A 77 5.17 27.39 5.77
C GLU A 77 6.48 28.01 6.25
N ASP A 78 7.33 27.23 6.93
CA ASP A 78 8.67 27.66 7.36
C ASP A 78 9.66 27.82 6.18
N PHE A 79 9.39 27.18 5.04
CA PHE A 79 10.24 27.28 3.86
C PHE A 79 9.74 28.40 2.95
N ASN A 80 10.51 29.47 2.86
CA ASN A 80 10.25 30.54 1.90
C ASN A 80 10.68 30.10 0.49
N PHE A 81 9.79 29.40 -0.21
CA PHE A 81 9.99 28.97 -1.60
C PHE A 81 10.03 30.20 -2.51
N ARG A 82 11.23 30.60 -2.93
CA ARG A 82 11.43 31.69 -3.89
C ARG A 82 11.37 31.13 -5.30
N ALA A 83 10.17 30.98 -5.83
CA ALA A 83 9.98 30.70 -7.25
C ALA A 83 10.17 31.98 -8.07
N GLU A 84 10.69 31.86 -9.29
CA GLU A 84 10.82 33.00 -10.21
C GLU A 84 9.46 33.39 -10.81
N GLN A 85 8.51 32.45 -10.81
CA GLN A 85 7.15 32.62 -11.31
C GLN A 85 6.16 32.00 -10.33
N ASP A 86 4.91 32.45 -10.37
CA ASP A 86 3.83 31.85 -9.59
C ASP A 86 3.60 30.40 -10.08
N ILE A 87 3.81 29.44 -9.18
CA ILE A 87 3.58 28.02 -9.44
C ILE A 87 2.32 27.64 -8.70
N GLN A 88 1.29 27.22 -9.45
CA GLN A 88 0.09 26.60 -8.90
C GLN A 88 -0.02 25.18 -9.48
N THR A 89 0.32 24.17 -8.68
CA THR A 89 0.34 22.77 -9.13
C THR A 89 -0.01 21.81 -7.99
N THR A 90 -0.35 20.58 -8.36
CA THR A 90 -0.57 19.47 -7.41
C THR A 90 0.55 18.45 -7.60
N VAL A 91 1.29 18.20 -6.53
CA VAL A 91 2.33 17.17 -6.48
C VAL A 91 1.76 15.90 -5.88
N TYR A 92 1.91 14.76 -6.57
CA TYR A 92 1.51 13.47 -6.01
C TYR A 92 2.72 12.79 -5.38
N ILE A 93 2.59 12.42 -4.10
CA ILE A 93 3.68 11.83 -3.34
C ILE A 93 3.26 10.45 -2.84
N ASP A 94 4.10 9.45 -3.14
CA ASP A 94 3.93 8.08 -2.65
C ASP A 94 4.74 7.91 -1.37
N PHE A 95 4.04 7.83 -0.24
CA PHE A 95 4.59 7.58 1.07
C PHE A 95 4.56 6.08 1.39
N LEU A 96 5.63 5.59 2.01
CA LEU A 96 5.72 4.26 2.61
C LEU A 96 5.79 4.42 4.12
N VAL A 97 4.87 3.77 4.82
CA VAL A 97 4.90 3.59 6.26
C VAL A 97 5.56 2.24 6.54
N GLU A 98 6.71 2.26 7.19
CA GLU A 98 7.42 1.06 7.61
C GLU A 98 6.72 0.38 8.79
N LYS A 99 7.06 -0.88 9.05
CA LYS A 99 6.55 -1.64 10.22
C LYS A 99 6.91 -1.00 11.57
N THR A 100 7.91 -0.12 11.57
CA THR A 100 8.38 0.65 12.73
C THR A 100 7.65 1.98 12.91
N GLY A 101 6.75 2.34 11.98
CA GLY A 101 6.14 3.67 11.92
C GLY A 101 6.99 4.72 11.21
N GLU A 102 8.17 4.38 10.69
CA GLU A 102 9.00 5.33 9.94
C GLU A 102 8.35 5.65 8.57
N LEU A 103 8.24 6.95 8.26
CA LEU A 103 7.72 7.45 7.00
C LEU A 103 8.85 7.67 5.98
N ARG A 104 8.64 7.22 4.75
CA ARG A 104 9.58 7.39 3.63
C ARG A 104 8.87 7.84 2.36
N VAL A 105 9.55 8.66 1.56
CA VAL A 105 9.10 8.96 0.19
C VAL A 105 9.61 7.87 -0.74
N VAL A 106 8.72 7.21 -1.45
CA VAL A 106 9.05 6.23 -2.51
C VAL A 106 9.20 6.97 -3.84
N GLU A 107 8.16 7.71 -4.21
CA GLU A 107 8.05 8.39 -5.49
C GLU A 107 7.38 9.75 -5.30
N MET A 108 7.71 10.67 -6.20
CA MET A 108 7.17 12.03 -6.22
C MET A 108 6.99 12.43 -7.67
N GLU A 109 5.74 12.67 -8.04
CA GLU A 109 5.33 13.09 -9.37
C GLU A 109 4.95 14.57 -9.32
N ASN A 110 5.71 15.38 -10.06
CA ASN A 110 5.55 16.82 -10.13
C ASN A 110 5.86 17.36 -11.53
N ASP A 111 5.38 18.57 -11.80
CA ASP A 111 5.57 19.24 -13.07
C ASP A 111 7.04 19.61 -13.32
N ALA A 112 7.42 19.69 -14.60
CA ALA A 112 8.76 20.10 -15.01
C ALA A 112 9.15 21.47 -14.44
N VAL A 113 8.22 22.42 -14.42
CA VAL A 113 8.42 23.77 -13.89
C VAL A 113 8.84 23.76 -12.42
N LEU A 114 8.16 22.94 -11.59
CA LEU A 114 8.52 22.82 -10.17
C LEU A 114 9.90 22.19 -9.99
N ARG A 115 10.25 21.18 -10.79
CA ARG A 115 11.57 20.54 -10.73
C ARG A 115 12.71 21.48 -11.13
N GLU A 116 12.45 22.40 -12.06
CA GLU A 116 13.44 23.38 -12.51
C GLU A 116 13.58 24.54 -11.52
N GLN A 117 12.47 25.07 -11.01
CA GLN A 117 12.49 26.23 -10.11
C GLN A 117 12.79 25.88 -8.65
N LEU A 118 12.42 24.67 -8.18
CA LEU A 118 12.57 24.23 -6.79
C LEU A 118 13.17 22.81 -6.71
N PRO A 119 14.42 22.61 -7.16
CA PRO A 119 15.07 21.29 -7.14
C PRO A 119 15.23 20.71 -5.72
N GLU A 120 15.29 21.55 -4.69
CA GLU A 120 15.38 21.15 -3.28
C GLU A 120 14.06 20.68 -2.68
N PHE A 121 12.93 20.84 -3.39
CA PHE A 121 11.59 20.52 -2.89
C PHE A 121 11.50 19.09 -2.34
N ARG A 122 12.10 18.13 -3.05
CA ARG A 122 12.11 16.73 -2.62
C ARG A 122 12.85 16.53 -1.29
N GLU A 123 13.99 17.18 -1.12
CA GLU A 123 14.79 17.06 0.11
C GLU A 123 14.09 17.73 1.29
N ILE A 124 13.37 18.84 1.05
CA ILE A 124 12.55 19.51 2.04
C ILE A 124 11.45 18.56 2.55
N ILE A 125 10.69 17.92 1.65
CA ILE A 125 9.68 16.90 2.05
C ILE A 125 10.32 15.81 2.92
N ILE A 126 11.46 15.25 2.47
CA ILE A 126 12.14 14.17 3.20
C ILE A 126 12.57 14.64 4.60
N ARG A 127 13.03 15.88 4.73
CA ARG A 127 13.40 16.47 6.01
C ARG A 127 12.18 16.68 6.90
N SER A 128 11.09 17.23 6.36
CA SER A 128 9.84 17.43 7.08
C SER A 128 9.28 16.11 7.61
N LEU A 129 9.35 15.02 6.83
CA LEU A 129 8.94 13.70 7.31
C LEU A 129 9.74 13.20 8.53
N ARG A 130 11.02 13.57 8.64
CA ARG A 130 11.87 13.17 9.77
C ARG A 130 11.55 13.91 11.06
N SER A 131 10.96 15.11 10.98
CA SER A 131 10.53 15.88 12.15
C SER A 131 9.13 15.52 12.65
N LEU A 132 8.37 14.75 11.85
CA LEU A 132 7.02 14.36 12.23
C LEU A 132 7.00 13.38 13.42
N PRO A 133 5.94 13.42 14.25
CA PRO A 133 5.67 12.33 15.17
C PRO A 133 5.54 11.02 14.39
N LYS A 134 6.04 9.92 14.94
CA LYS A 134 5.96 8.62 14.26
C LYS A 134 4.55 8.04 14.44
N PRO A 135 3.82 7.73 13.36
CA PRO A 135 2.55 7.02 13.46
C PRO A 135 2.76 5.57 13.92
N ALA A 136 1.73 5.00 14.54
CA ALA A 136 1.62 3.55 14.68
C ALA A 136 1.58 2.89 13.29
N PRO A 137 2.18 1.71 13.10
CA PRO A 137 2.18 1.02 11.81
C PRO A 137 0.78 0.50 11.47
N ALA A 138 0.52 0.26 10.18
CA ALA A 138 -0.66 -0.47 9.77
C ALA A 138 -0.59 -1.91 10.30
N LEU A 139 -1.75 -2.47 10.68
CA LEU A 139 -1.86 -3.83 11.17
C LEU A 139 -2.69 -4.69 10.22
N LYS A 140 -2.21 -5.92 9.99
CA LYS A 140 -2.97 -6.99 9.32
C LYS A 140 -2.93 -8.20 10.23
N ARG A 141 -4.08 -8.62 10.73
CA ARG A 141 -4.26 -9.70 11.72
C ARG A 141 -3.41 -9.49 12.98
N GLY A 142 -3.32 -8.25 13.44
CA GLY A 142 -2.49 -7.84 14.59
C GLY A 142 -0.99 -7.78 14.32
N VAL A 143 -0.54 -8.06 13.07
CA VAL A 143 0.87 -8.00 12.70
C VAL A 143 1.17 -6.67 12.00
N PRO A 144 2.23 -5.94 12.42
CA PRO A 144 2.70 -4.76 11.72
C PRO A 144 3.11 -5.06 10.28
N VAL A 145 2.48 -4.35 9.34
CA VAL A 145 2.75 -4.45 7.91
C VAL A 145 3.17 -3.09 7.35
N ARG A 146 3.86 -3.13 6.22
CA ARG A 146 4.16 -1.93 5.45
C ARG A 146 2.92 -1.51 4.69
N SER A 147 2.67 -0.21 4.61
CA SER A 147 1.55 0.35 3.84
C SER A 147 2.03 1.52 2.99
N ARG A 148 1.44 1.66 1.81
CA ARG A 148 1.77 2.71 0.85
C ARG A 148 0.56 3.61 0.62
N PHE A 149 0.79 4.92 0.61
CA PHE A 149 -0.24 5.93 0.39
C PHE A 149 0.22 6.89 -0.70
N ARG A 150 -0.67 7.21 -1.65
CA ARG A 150 -0.47 8.28 -2.62
C ARG A 150 -1.31 9.47 -2.19
N LEU A 151 -0.67 10.58 -1.83
CA LEU A 151 -1.38 11.80 -1.41
C LEU A 151 -1.10 12.96 -2.37
N PRO A 152 -2.13 13.75 -2.72
CA PRO A 152 -1.94 15.01 -3.42
C PRO A 152 -1.51 16.10 -2.45
N LEU A 153 -0.55 16.91 -2.86
CA LEU A 153 -0.12 18.11 -2.15
C LEU A 153 -0.25 19.30 -3.10
N GLU A 154 -1.14 20.22 -2.75
CA GLU A 154 -1.36 21.45 -3.52
C GLU A 154 -0.30 22.48 -3.13
N LEU A 155 0.42 23.00 -4.12
CA LEU A 155 1.44 24.01 -3.96
C LEU A 155 1.01 25.28 -4.68
N THR A 156 1.08 26.39 -3.97
CA THR A 156 0.89 27.74 -4.53
C THR A 156 2.04 28.61 -4.04
N THR A 157 2.89 29.07 -4.96
CA THR A 157 3.91 30.10 -4.69
C THR A 157 3.38 31.46 -5.15
N ASN A 158 3.69 32.51 -4.39
CA ASN A 158 3.31 33.91 -4.62
C ASN A 158 4.51 34.81 -4.32
#